data_AF-A0A3A4R064-F1
#
_entry.id   AF-A0A3A4R064-F1
#
_cell.length_a   1.000
_cell.length_b   1.000
_cell.length_c   1.000
_cell.angle_alpha   90.00
_cell.angle_beta   90.00
_cell.angle_gamma   90.00
#
_symmetry.space_group_name_H-M   'P 1'
#
loop_
_entity.id
_entity.type
_entity.pdbx_description
1 polymer ?
#
loop_
_entity_poly.entity_id
_entity_poly.type
_entity_poly.pdbx_seq_one_letter_code
_entity_poly.pdbx_strand_id
1 'polypeptide(L)'
;VKYDLIGKLTEDTQLTRSTITEILKGMSGVVFSQYRQNPEDFMQKAAGTINEQKATVVVEHLTYSPVEEKHKLHEIFTVDKKPDFNRAVKTEHHVYDYVFTDSKTEKEFVTELDKSVEVVVYAKLPKGFFIPTPVGNYNPDWAIAFEEGTVKHIYFVAETKGSMSSMELRKIEEYKIDCARKFFTGITTDQVKYDVVSDYAKLMNIVK
;
A
#
# COMPACT_ATOMS: atom_id res chain seq x y z
N VAL A 1 7.32 -6.09 37.22
CA VAL A 1 6.05 -6.48 36.57
C VAL A 1 6.21 -7.87 35.99
N LYS A 2 5.22 -8.77 36.13
CA LYS A 2 5.27 -10.14 35.56
C LYS A 2 4.52 -10.12 34.22
N TYR A 3 5.25 -10.23 33.11
CA TYR A 3 4.65 -10.25 31.77
C TYR A 3 4.27 -11.69 31.38
N ASP A 4 3.07 -11.87 30.80
CA ASP A 4 2.73 -13.09 30.05
C ASP A 4 3.30 -12.96 28.63
N LEU A 5 4.57 -13.32 28.45
CA LEU A 5 5.27 -13.26 27.17
C LEU A 5 4.49 -13.97 26.04
N ILE A 6 4.00 -15.18 26.31
CA ILE A 6 3.29 -15.97 25.29
C ILE A 6 1.93 -15.35 24.99
N GLY A 7 1.19 -14.92 26.02
CA GLY A 7 -0.10 -14.26 25.84
C GLY A 7 0.02 -12.98 25.04
N LYS A 8 1.01 -12.14 25.34
CA LYS A 8 1.20 -10.87 24.64
C LYS A 8 1.57 -11.09 23.17
N LEU A 9 2.52 -11.99 22.89
CA LEU A 9 2.86 -12.32 21.51
C LEU A 9 1.69 -12.97 20.75
N THR A 10 0.85 -13.76 21.43
CA THR A 10 -0.37 -14.33 20.82
C THR A 10 -1.35 -13.24 20.40
N GLU A 11 -1.59 -12.26 21.27
CA GLU A 11 -2.46 -11.10 20.97
C GLU A 11 -1.90 -10.28 19.80
N ASP A 12 -0.62 -9.95 19.83
CA ASP A 12 0.00 -9.04 18.86
C ASP A 12 0.25 -9.70 17.49
N THR A 13 0.30 -11.03 17.43
CA THR A 13 0.56 -11.79 16.18
C THR A 13 -0.63 -12.60 15.69
N GLN A 14 -1.68 -12.78 16.49
CA GLN A 14 -2.83 -13.64 16.20
C GLN A 14 -2.44 -15.11 15.91
N LEU A 15 -1.28 -15.57 16.39
CA LEU A 15 -0.83 -16.96 16.30
C LEU A 15 -1.21 -17.75 17.56
N THR A 16 -1.32 -19.07 17.44
CA THR A 16 -1.62 -19.90 18.61
C THR A 16 -0.48 -19.88 19.64
N ARG A 17 -0.81 -20.06 20.93
CA ARG A 17 0.19 -20.18 22.01
C ARG A 17 1.21 -21.29 21.73
N SER A 18 0.79 -22.38 21.08
CA SER A 18 1.69 -23.49 20.68
C SER A 18 2.73 -23.00 19.68
N THR A 19 2.30 -22.34 18.60
CA THR A 19 3.18 -21.79 17.57
C THR A 19 4.17 -20.78 18.15
N ILE A 20 3.70 -19.86 19.00
CA ILE A 20 4.59 -18.90 19.68
C ILE A 20 5.63 -19.62 20.54
N THR A 21 5.22 -20.67 21.26
CA THR A 21 6.15 -21.45 22.09
C THR A 21 7.22 -22.14 21.25
N GLU A 22 6.85 -22.69 20.08
CA GLU A 22 7.79 -23.31 19.15
C GLU A 22 8.79 -22.28 18.57
N ILE A 23 8.29 -21.11 18.16
CA ILE A 23 9.14 -20.01 17.67
C ILE A 23 10.15 -19.60 18.75
N LEU A 24 9.71 -19.37 19.99
CA LEU A 24 10.58 -18.97 21.09
C LEU A 24 11.60 -20.07 21.45
N LYS A 25 11.21 -21.35 21.38
CA LYS A 25 12.13 -22.49 21.60
C LYS A 25 13.21 -22.60 20.53
N GLY A 26 12.92 -22.16 19.31
CA GLY A 26 13.88 -22.13 18.21
C GLY A 26 14.89 -20.98 18.29
N MET A 27 14.70 -20.01 19.20
CA MET A 27 15.62 -18.88 19.34
C MET A 27 16.93 -19.28 20.02
N SER A 28 18.02 -18.62 19.63
CA SER A 28 19.28 -18.77 20.37
C SER A 28 19.11 -18.27 21.81
N GLY A 29 19.80 -18.94 22.76
CA GLY A 29 19.75 -18.56 24.16
C GLY A 29 20.22 -17.11 24.40
N VAL A 30 21.14 -16.60 23.57
CA VAL A 30 21.62 -15.21 23.62
C VAL A 30 20.49 -14.23 23.30
N VAL A 31 19.74 -14.45 22.21
CA VAL A 31 18.62 -13.58 21.83
C VAL A 31 17.49 -13.66 22.85
N PHE A 32 17.11 -14.87 23.26
CA PHE A 32 16.04 -15.03 24.27
C PHE A 32 16.40 -14.40 25.62
N SER A 33 17.69 -14.35 25.97
CA SER A 33 18.14 -13.70 27.21
C SER A 33 17.86 -12.19 27.24
N GLN A 34 17.71 -11.54 26.09
CA GLN A 34 17.38 -10.11 25.99
C GLN A 34 16.01 -9.78 26.57
N TYR A 35 15.07 -10.73 26.59
CA TYR A 35 13.78 -10.58 27.28
C TYR A 35 13.95 -10.21 28.76
N ARG A 36 14.97 -10.74 29.44
CA ARG A 36 15.23 -10.40 30.85
C ARG A 36 15.79 -8.98 31.03
N GLN A 37 16.39 -8.42 29.98
CA GLN A 37 16.99 -7.08 30.01
C GLN A 37 15.94 -6.01 29.75
N ASN A 38 15.10 -6.21 28.72
CA ASN A 38 13.99 -5.34 28.39
C ASN A 38 12.80 -6.14 27.82
N PRO A 39 11.85 -6.57 28.68
CA PRO A 39 10.70 -7.37 28.26
C PRO A 39 9.83 -6.70 27.21
N GLU A 40 9.59 -5.39 27.32
CA GLU A 40 8.67 -4.67 26.43
C GLU A 40 9.25 -4.53 25.02
N ASP A 41 10.50 -4.08 24.91
CA ASP A 41 11.20 -3.96 23.63
C ASP A 41 11.39 -5.33 22.96
N PHE A 42 11.70 -6.38 23.74
CA PHE A 42 11.79 -7.74 23.24
C PHE A 42 10.46 -8.21 22.65
N MET A 43 9.34 -8.03 23.37
CA MET A 43 8.02 -8.43 22.90
C MET A 43 7.61 -7.67 21.65
N GLN A 44 7.84 -6.36 21.62
CA GLN A 44 7.52 -5.52 20.47
C GLN A 44 8.30 -5.97 19.22
N LYS A 45 9.62 -6.15 19.32
CA LYS A 45 10.46 -6.57 18.20
C LYS A 45 10.18 -8.01 17.75
N ALA A 46 9.94 -8.91 18.70
CA ALA A 46 9.56 -10.29 18.39
C ALA A 46 8.22 -10.35 17.66
N ALA A 47 7.20 -9.62 18.13
CA ALA A 47 5.91 -9.54 17.46
C ALA A 47 6.04 -8.93 16.05
N GLY A 48 6.81 -7.85 15.90
CA GLY A 48 7.11 -7.22 14.61
C GLY A 48 7.74 -8.22 13.63
N THR A 49 8.80 -8.90 14.05
CA THR A 49 9.51 -9.90 13.23
C THR A 49 8.62 -11.09 12.86
N ILE A 50 7.81 -11.60 13.80
CA ILE A 50 6.88 -12.70 13.54
C ILE A 50 5.83 -12.28 12.52
N ASN A 51 5.23 -11.10 12.69
CA ASN A 51 4.23 -10.59 11.75
C ASN A 51 4.83 -10.32 10.37
N GLU A 52 6.07 -9.85 10.29
CA GLU A 52 6.83 -9.69 9.06
C GLU A 52 6.98 -11.03 8.31
N GLN A 53 7.49 -12.07 8.99
CA GLN A 53 7.66 -13.39 8.38
C GLN A 53 6.32 -14.04 8.00
N LYS A 54 5.31 -13.89 8.85
CA LYS A 54 3.94 -14.34 8.55
C LYS A 54 3.40 -13.65 7.30
N ALA A 55 3.63 -12.34 7.15
CA ALA A 55 3.19 -11.59 5.98
C ALA A 55 3.81 -12.15 4.69
N THR A 56 5.12 -12.43 4.66
CA THR A 56 5.79 -13.04 3.50
C THR A 56 5.10 -14.33 3.05
N VAL A 57 4.87 -15.25 3.98
CA VAL A 57 4.28 -16.57 3.68
C VAL A 57 2.84 -16.42 3.16
N VAL A 58 2.07 -15.48 3.72
CA VAL A 58 0.71 -15.23 3.25
C VAL A 58 0.73 -14.62 1.86
N VAL A 59 1.61 -13.65 1.57
CA VAL A 59 1.75 -13.07 0.23
C VAL A 59 2.03 -14.17 -0.79
N GLU A 60 2.97 -15.08 -0.52
CA GLU A 60 3.32 -16.19 -1.43
C GLU A 60 2.11 -17.03 -1.85
N HIS A 61 1.18 -17.30 -0.94
CA HIS A 61 -0.01 -18.14 -1.17
C HIS A 61 -1.30 -17.33 -1.37
N LEU A 62 -1.19 -16.01 -1.46
CA LEU A 62 -2.33 -15.11 -1.62
C LEU A 62 -2.94 -15.31 -3.00
N THR A 63 -4.26 -15.53 -3.01
CA THR A 63 -5.07 -15.58 -4.22
C THR A 63 -6.23 -14.59 -4.09
N TYR A 64 -6.56 -13.93 -5.19
CA TYR A 64 -7.71 -13.03 -5.26
C TYR A 64 -8.72 -13.63 -6.22
N SER A 65 -9.99 -13.61 -5.82
CA SER A 65 -11.10 -14.03 -6.66
C SER A 65 -12.03 -12.85 -6.86
N PRO A 66 -12.36 -12.47 -8.11
CA PRO A 66 -13.30 -11.40 -8.36
C PRO A 66 -14.68 -11.77 -7.84
N VAL A 67 -15.39 -10.78 -7.28
CA VAL A 67 -16.80 -10.89 -6.91
C VAL A 67 -17.67 -10.25 -7.98
N GLU A 68 -18.96 -10.63 -8.04
CA GLU A 68 -19.89 -10.03 -9.02
C GLU A 68 -20.32 -8.60 -8.66
N GLU A 69 -20.04 -8.16 -7.43
CA GLU A 69 -20.36 -6.82 -6.95
C GLU A 69 -19.65 -5.75 -7.79
N LYS A 70 -20.41 -4.71 -8.15
CA LYS A 70 -19.91 -3.57 -8.94
C LYS A 70 -20.26 -2.28 -8.23
N HIS A 71 -19.27 -1.42 -8.10
CA HIS A 71 -19.46 -0.09 -7.54
C HIS A 71 -19.86 0.92 -8.62
N LYS A 72 -20.78 1.82 -8.27
CA LYS A 72 -21.12 2.95 -9.13
C LYS A 72 -20.09 4.05 -8.99
N LEU A 73 -19.93 4.88 -10.02
CA LEU A 73 -18.95 5.98 -10.03
C LEU A 73 -19.05 6.90 -8.80
N HIS A 74 -20.28 7.23 -8.37
CA HIS A 74 -20.53 8.10 -7.22
C HIS A 74 -20.28 7.42 -5.85
N GLU A 75 -20.12 6.10 -5.82
CA GLU A 75 -19.72 5.36 -4.61
C GLU A 75 -18.21 5.37 -4.45
N ILE A 76 -17.48 5.40 -5.57
CA ILE A 76 -16.02 5.50 -5.59
C ILE A 76 -15.62 6.95 -5.36
N PHE A 77 -16.02 7.86 -6.26
CA PHE A 77 -15.61 9.26 -6.20
C PHE A 77 -16.68 10.12 -5.50
N THR A 78 -16.69 10.07 -4.18
CA THR A 78 -17.47 11.00 -3.36
C THR A 78 -16.66 12.27 -3.10
N VAL A 79 -17.23 13.44 -3.41
CA VAL A 79 -16.61 14.73 -3.08
C VAL A 79 -16.59 14.90 -1.56
N ASP A 80 -15.40 14.93 -0.97
CA ASP A 80 -15.23 15.24 0.45
C ASP A 80 -15.79 16.63 0.76
N LYS A 81 -16.64 16.73 1.78
CA LYS A 81 -17.52 17.89 2.00
C LYS A 81 -16.83 19.19 2.46
N LYS A 82 -15.50 19.23 2.62
CA LYS A 82 -14.77 20.44 3.04
C LYS A 82 -13.33 20.49 2.50
N PRO A 83 -13.12 20.93 1.26
CA PRO A 83 -11.77 21.11 0.77
C PRO A 83 -11.17 22.43 1.26
N ASP A 84 -9.92 22.39 1.73
CA ASP A 84 -9.10 23.60 1.85
C ASP A 84 -8.61 23.99 0.44
N PHE A 85 -9.24 25.01 -0.14
CA PHE A 85 -8.93 25.48 -1.48
C PHE A 85 -7.49 25.98 -1.66
N ASN A 86 -6.74 26.24 -0.57
CA ASN A 86 -5.32 26.57 -0.68
C ASN A 86 -4.48 25.39 -1.23
N ARG A 87 -4.99 24.17 -1.13
CA ARG A 87 -4.34 22.94 -1.58
C ARG A 87 -4.92 22.42 -2.90
N ALA A 88 -5.82 23.18 -3.51
CA ALA A 88 -6.41 22.85 -4.80
C ALA A 88 -5.49 23.25 -5.96
N VAL A 89 -5.29 22.32 -6.89
CA VAL A 89 -4.63 22.55 -8.19
C VAL A 89 -5.72 22.47 -9.24
N LYS A 90 -5.86 23.50 -10.08
CA LYS A 90 -6.77 23.46 -11.23
C LYS A 90 -6.16 22.59 -12.33
N THR A 91 -6.96 21.71 -12.92
CA THR A 91 -6.50 20.65 -13.82
C THR A 91 -7.41 20.49 -15.03
N GLU A 92 -6.87 20.07 -16.16
CA GLU A 92 -7.61 19.85 -17.42
C GLU A 92 -7.76 18.36 -17.78
N HIS A 93 -6.80 17.51 -17.39
CA HIS A 93 -6.83 16.07 -17.68
C HIS A 93 -7.31 15.23 -16.48
N HIS A 94 -7.61 15.84 -15.35
CA HIS A 94 -8.15 15.11 -14.21
C HIS A 94 -9.66 14.86 -14.35
N VAL A 95 -10.19 13.80 -13.71
CA VAL A 95 -11.64 13.51 -13.67
C VAL A 95 -12.50 14.62 -13.03
N TYR A 96 -11.87 15.57 -12.36
CA TYR A 96 -12.46 16.77 -11.77
C TYR A 96 -11.63 18.01 -12.11
N ASP A 97 -12.26 19.18 -12.14
CA ASP A 97 -11.60 20.47 -12.40
C ASP A 97 -10.49 20.83 -11.40
N TYR A 98 -10.52 20.21 -10.22
CA TYR A 98 -9.55 20.46 -9.14
C TYR A 98 -9.08 19.16 -8.49
N VAL A 99 -7.77 19.12 -8.20
CA VAL A 99 -7.10 18.06 -7.42
C VAL A 99 -6.60 18.64 -6.11
N PHE A 100 -6.79 17.91 -5.01
CA PHE A 100 -6.26 18.28 -3.69
C PHE A 100 -5.00 17.48 -3.38
N THR A 101 -3.89 18.19 -3.17
CA THR A 101 -2.57 17.60 -2.94
C THR A 101 -2.14 17.78 -1.49
N ASP A 102 -1.62 16.72 -0.87
CA ASP A 102 -1.19 16.73 0.53
C ASP A 102 0.30 17.02 0.70
N SER A 103 1.09 16.94 -0.37
CA SER A 103 2.55 17.15 -0.35
C SER A 103 3.04 17.98 -1.54
N LYS A 104 4.27 18.49 -1.45
CA LYS A 104 4.93 19.18 -2.57
C LYS A 104 5.18 18.22 -3.74
N THR A 105 5.56 16.99 -3.45
CA THR A 105 5.79 15.93 -4.44
C THR A 105 4.51 15.61 -5.20
N GLU A 106 3.38 15.44 -4.51
CA GLU A 106 2.08 15.24 -5.15
C GLU A 106 1.71 16.41 -6.06
N LYS A 107 1.97 17.65 -5.61
CA LYS A 107 1.69 18.85 -6.41
C LYS A 107 2.54 18.93 -7.68
N GLU A 108 3.83 18.58 -7.59
CA GLU A 108 4.72 18.48 -8.74
C GLU A 108 4.25 17.38 -9.70
N PHE A 109 3.94 16.19 -9.17
CA PHE A 109 3.42 15.06 -9.93
C PHE A 109 2.12 15.38 -10.68
N VAL A 110 1.12 15.98 -10.02
CA VAL A 110 -0.12 16.43 -10.66
C VAL A 110 0.16 17.46 -11.75
N THR A 111 1.07 18.40 -11.52
CA THR A 111 1.42 19.42 -12.51
C THR A 111 2.04 18.80 -13.77
N GLU A 112 2.83 17.73 -13.63
CA GLU A 112 3.42 17.02 -14.76
C GLU A 112 2.40 16.16 -15.50
N LEU A 113 1.54 15.43 -14.78
CA LEU A 113 0.44 14.66 -15.36
C LEU A 113 -0.50 15.53 -16.20
N ASP A 114 -0.88 16.70 -15.68
CA ASP A 114 -1.84 17.58 -16.33
C ASP A 114 -1.27 18.28 -17.58
N LYS A 115 0.05 18.41 -17.66
CA LYS A 115 0.75 18.97 -18.84
C LYS A 115 1.13 17.94 -19.88
N SER A 116 1.06 16.66 -19.52
CA SER A 116 1.44 15.56 -20.40
C SER A 116 0.47 15.42 -21.56
N VAL A 117 1.02 15.25 -22.76
CA VAL A 117 0.21 14.93 -23.95
C VAL A 117 -0.07 13.43 -24.04
N GLU A 118 0.71 12.60 -23.34
CA GLU A 118 0.54 11.16 -23.29
C GLU A 118 -0.56 10.72 -22.31
N VAL A 119 -0.93 11.57 -21.35
CA VAL A 119 -1.99 11.32 -20.37
C VAL A 119 -3.33 11.78 -20.94
N VAL A 120 -4.27 10.84 -21.07
CA VAL A 120 -5.65 11.11 -21.55
C VAL A 120 -6.53 11.59 -20.41
N VAL A 121 -6.48 10.87 -19.29
CA VAL A 121 -7.23 11.20 -18.07
C VAL A 121 -6.56 10.57 -16.86
N TYR A 122 -6.61 11.24 -15.71
CA TYR A 122 -6.15 10.67 -14.45
C TYR A 122 -7.09 10.99 -13.28
N ALA A 123 -6.98 10.19 -12.21
CA ALA A 123 -7.74 10.38 -10.99
C ALA A 123 -6.85 10.15 -9.76
N LYS A 124 -6.96 11.04 -8.77
CA LYS A 124 -6.53 10.72 -7.40
C LYS A 124 -7.56 9.78 -6.77
N LEU A 125 -7.13 8.60 -6.35
CA LEU A 125 -8.04 7.61 -5.78
C LEU A 125 -8.45 8.02 -4.35
N PRO A 126 -9.74 7.94 -4.02
CA PRO A 126 -10.24 8.32 -2.71
C PRO A 126 -9.82 7.31 -1.64
N LYS A 127 -9.72 7.74 -0.39
CA LYS A 127 -9.30 6.89 0.75
C LYS A 127 -10.19 5.67 1.00
N GLY A 128 -11.41 5.69 0.47
CA GLY A 128 -12.34 4.56 0.52
C GLY A 128 -12.02 3.45 -0.49
N PHE A 129 -11.15 3.72 -1.47
CA PHE A 129 -10.70 2.72 -2.44
C PHE A 129 -9.52 1.94 -1.86
N PHE A 130 -9.68 0.65 -1.61
CA PHE A 130 -8.59 -0.16 -1.08
C PHE A 130 -8.60 -1.60 -1.58
N ILE A 131 -7.39 -2.15 -1.67
CA ILE A 131 -7.11 -3.56 -1.85
C ILE A 131 -6.95 -4.17 -0.44
N PRO A 132 -7.77 -5.17 -0.06
CA PRO A 132 -7.61 -5.83 1.22
C PRO A 132 -6.32 -6.65 1.20
N THR A 133 -5.47 -6.46 2.21
CA THR A 133 -4.24 -7.27 2.39
C THR A 133 -4.21 -7.88 3.78
N PRO A 134 -3.46 -8.98 3.99
CA PRO A 134 -3.31 -9.62 5.31
C PRO A 134 -2.70 -8.71 6.39
N VAL A 135 -1.98 -7.66 5.97
CA VAL A 135 -1.33 -6.68 6.86
C VAL A 135 -2.07 -5.33 6.85
N GLY A 136 -3.35 -5.35 6.50
CA GLY A 136 -4.24 -4.20 6.46
C GLY A 136 -4.40 -3.60 5.07
N ASN A 137 -5.44 -2.78 4.91
CA ASN A 137 -5.82 -2.23 3.61
C ASN A 137 -4.68 -1.42 2.96
N TYR A 138 -4.63 -1.52 1.63
CA TYR A 138 -3.71 -0.80 0.77
C TYR A 138 -4.49 0.06 -0.23
N ASN A 139 -4.17 1.34 -0.35
CA ASN A 139 -4.81 2.27 -1.27
C ASN A 139 -3.74 2.75 -2.26
N PRO A 140 -3.82 2.38 -3.55
CA PRO A 140 -3.01 3.03 -4.58
C PRO A 140 -3.46 4.49 -4.73
N ASP A 141 -2.53 5.42 -4.93
CA ASP A 141 -2.84 6.86 -4.90
C ASP A 141 -3.49 7.36 -6.20
N TRP A 142 -3.10 6.80 -7.34
CA TRP A 142 -3.45 7.33 -8.66
C TRP A 142 -3.94 6.24 -9.62
N ALA A 143 -4.87 6.59 -10.48
CA ALA A 143 -5.25 5.83 -11.67
C ALA A 143 -5.07 6.72 -12.90
N ILE A 144 -4.26 6.29 -13.86
CA ILE A 144 -3.81 7.12 -14.99
C ILE A 144 -4.03 6.34 -16.28
N ALA A 145 -4.75 6.95 -17.23
CA ALA A 145 -4.97 6.37 -18.54
C ALA A 145 -4.01 7.01 -19.56
N PHE A 146 -3.20 6.17 -20.20
CA PHE A 146 -2.33 6.55 -21.31
C PHE A 146 -2.89 6.04 -22.64
N GLU A 147 -2.56 6.75 -23.72
CA GLU A 147 -2.86 6.32 -25.08
C GLU A 147 -1.57 5.80 -25.76
N GLU A 148 -1.52 4.49 -26.03
CA GLU A 148 -0.45 3.86 -26.79
C GLU A 148 -1.01 3.40 -28.15
N GLY A 149 -0.83 4.23 -29.18
CA GLY A 149 -1.40 3.98 -30.51
C GLY A 149 -2.94 4.00 -30.48
N THR A 150 -3.57 2.82 -30.53
CA THR A 150 -5.03 2.66 -30.44
C THR A 150 -5.49 1.99 -29.14
N VAL A 151 -4.56 1.60 -28.26
CA VAL A 151 -4.87 0.87 -27.02
C VAL A 151 -4.73 1.82 -25.83
N LYS A 152 -5.77 1.85 -24.99
CA LYS A 152 -5.75 2.61 -23.73
C LYS A 152 -5.31 1.70 -22.61
N HIS A 153 -4.20 2.06 -21.96
CA HIS A 153 -3.70 1.35 -20.80
C HIS A 153 -4.02 2.14 -19.54
N ILE A 154 -4.62 1.47 -18.54
CA ILE A 154 -4.87 2.03 -17.22
C ILE A 154 -3.74 1.60 -16.30
N TYR A 155 -3.00 2.57 -15.79
CA TYR A 155 -1.93 2.39 -14.83
C TYR A 155 -2.43 2.80 -13.45
N PHE A 156 -2.48 1.83 -12.54
CA PHE A 156 -2.60 2.11 -11.11
C PHE A 156 -1.21 2.38 -10.55
N VAL A 157 -1.05 3.55 -9.95
CA VAL A 157 0.24 4.03 -9.48
C VAL A 157 0.12 4.38 -8.01
N ALA A 158 1.04 3.86 -7.21
CA ALA A 158 1.23 4.36 -5.86
C ALA A 158 2.45 5.26 -5.80
N GLU A 159 2.27 6.42 -5.17
CA GLU A 159 3.31 7.40 -4.96
C GLU A 159 4.03 7.03 -3.67
N THR A 160 5.28 6.59 -3.79
CA THR A 160 6.07 6.24 -2.60
C THR A 160 6.29 7.48 -1.75
N LYS A 161 5.75 7.51 -0.53
CA LYS A 161 5.96 8.63 0.40
C LYS A 161 7.45 8.73 0.75
N GLY A 162 8.00 9.93 0.56
CA GLY A 162 9.37 10.26 0.94
C GLY A 162 9.68 9.96 2.41
N SER A 163 10.52 8.93 2.60
CA SER A 163 11.63 8.82 3.57
C SER A 163 11.43 9.14 5.06
N MET A 164 10.29 8.81 5.70
CA MET A 164 10.14 8.96 7.17
C MET A 164 9.46 7.80 7.89
N SER A 165 9.55 6.58 7.37
CA SER A 165 9.05 5.40 8.08
C SER A 165 10.20 4.56 8.66
N SER A 166 10.00 4.03 9.88
CA SER A 166 10.92 3.08 10.51
C SER A 166 11.13 1.87 9.61
N MET A 167 12.20 1.08 9.81
CA MET A 167 12.43 -0.13 9.00
C MET A 167 11.20 -1.06 8.98
N GLU A 168 10.50 -1.18 10.10
CA GLU A 168 9.28 -2.01 10.21
C GLU A 168 8.14 -1.47 9.33
N LEU A 169 7.93 -0.15 9.30
CA LEU A 169 6.90 0.46 8.47
C LEU A 169 7.20 0.30 6.97
N ARG A 170 8.47 0.37 6.56
CA ARG A 170 8.87 0.13 5.16
C ARG A 170 8.55 -1.29 4.74
N LYS A 171 8.85 -2.28 5.57
CA LYS A 171 8.57 -3.68 5.24
C LYS A 171 7.07 -3.95 5.13
N ILE A 172 6.25 -3.40 6.04
CA ILE A 172 4.78 -3.53 5.94
C ILE A 172 4.27 -2.89 4.64
N GLU A 173 4.80 -1.74 4.26
CA GLU A 173 4.45 -1.07 3.01
C GLU A 173 4.89 -1.89 1.78
N GLU A 174 6.10 -2.45 1.79
CA GLU A 174 6.59 -3.39 0.77
C GLU A 174 5.66 -4.61 0.63
N TYR A 175 5.22 -5.22 1.74
CA TYR A 175 4.26 -6.33 1.69
C TYR A 175 2.91 -5.94 1.10
N LYS A 176 2.42 -4.74 1.42
CA LYS A 176 1.17 -4.22 0.83
C LYS A 176 1.31 -4.01 -0.67
N ILE A 177 2.45 -3.48 -1.11
CA ILE A 177 2.78 -3.33 -2.53
C ILE A 177 2.83 -4.70 -3.21
N ASP A 178 3.47 -5.71 -2.62
CA ASP A 178 3.54 -7.05 -3.20
C ASP A 178 2.17 -7.73 -3.25
N CYS A 179 1.32 -7.51 -2.24
CA CYS A 179 -0.08 -7.92 -2.28
C CYS A 179 -0.83 -7.26 -3.45
N ALA A 180 -0.59 -5.97 -3.69
CA ALA A 180 -1.22 -5.24 -4.78
C ALA A 180 -0.72 -5.73 -6.16
N ARG A 181 0.58 -6.02 -6.31
CA ARG A 181 1.12 -6.66 -7.52
C ARG A 181 0.40 -7.97 -7.81
N LYS A 182 0.27 -8.85 -6.81
CA LYS A 182 -0.48 -10.11 -6.95
C LYS A 182 -1.95 -9.91 -7.25
N PHE A 183 -2.59 -8.92 -6.60
CA PHE A 183 -3.98 -8.56 -6.86
C PHE A 183 -4.17 -8.23 -8.33
N PHE A 184 -3.40 -7.27 -8.83
CA PHE A 184 -3.49 -6.83 -10.22
C PHE A 184 -3.14 -7.95 -11.18
N THR A 185 -2.04 -8.71 -11.00
CA THR A 185 -1.74 -9.88 -11.85
C THR A 185 -2.90 -10.88 -11.96
N GLY A 186 -3.69 -11.06 -10.91
CA GLY A 186 -4.85 -11.96 -10.91
C GLY A 186 -6.11 -11.41 -11.58
N ILE A 187 -6.24 -10.09 -11.74
CA ILE A 187 -7.44 -9.44 -12.29
C ILE A 187 -7.20 -8.68 -13.61
N THR A 188 -5.94 -8.44 -13.99
CA THR A 188 -5.58 -7.62 -15.13
C THR A 188 -5.69 -8.41 -16.44
N THR A 189 -6.35 -7.81 -17.43
CA THR A 189 -6.04 -8.06 -18.85
C THR A 189 -4.82 -7.24 -19.26
N ASP A 190 -4.33 -7.37 -20.49
CA ASP A 190 -3.21 -6.55 -21.02
C ASP A 190 -3.46 -5.02 -20.95
N GLN A 191 -4.70 -4.60 -20.69
CA GLN A 191 -5.11 -3.19 -20.62
C GLN A 191 -4.92 -2.54 -19.24
N VAL A 192 -4.78 -3.33 -18.16
CA VAL A 192 -4.60 -2.78 -16.82
C VAL A 192 -3.24 -3.18 -16.30
N LYS A 193 -2.45 -2.20 -15.87
CA LYS A 193 -1.13 -2.40 -15.27
C LYS A 193 -1.10 -1.73 -13.90
N TYR A 194 -0.29 -2.27 -13.00
CA TYR A 194 -0.02 -1.67 -11.70
C TYR A 194 1.48 -1.58 -11.50
N ASP A 195 1.94 -0.42 -11.06
CA ASP A 195 3.33 -0.22 -10.67
C ASP A 195 3.46 0.82 -9.56
N VAL A 196 4.66 0.91 -8.99
CA VAL A 196 5.00 1.83 -7.92
C VAL A 196 6.06 2.79 -8.42
N VAL A 197 5.80 4.09 -8.34
CA VAL A 197 6.70 5.12 -8.84
C VAL A 197 6.91 6.20 -7.78
N SER A 198 8.07 6.85 -7.83
CA SER A 198 8.36 7.98 -6.94
C SER A 198 8.06 9.34 -7.56
N ASP A 199 7.93 9.40 -8.89
CA ASP A 199 7.82 10.62 -9.67
C ASP A 199 7.33 10.32 -11.09
N TYR A 200 6.98 11.37 -11.84
CA TYR A 200 6.46 11.26 -13.19
C TYR A 200 7.51 10.71 -14.17
N ALA A 201 8.79 11.05 -14.01
CA ALA A 201 9.83 10.57 -14.89
C ALA A 201 9.95 9.04 -14.84
N LYS A 202 9.87 8.44 -13.65
CA LYS A 202 9.82 6.97 -13.50
C LYS A 202 8.57 6.36 -14.08
N LEU A 203 7.41 7.01 -13.94
CA LEU A 203 6.18 6.56 -14.58
C LEU A 203 6.35 6.47 -16.10
N MET A 204 6.92 7.50 -16.72
CA MET A 204 7.14 7.50 -18.17
C MET A 204 8.13 6.44 -18.65
N ASN A 205 9.09 6.01 -17.82
CA ASN A 205 9.99 4.91 -18.13
C ASN A 205 9.31 3.53 -18.11
N ILE A 206 8.18 3.40 -17.43
CA ILE A 206 7.39 2.15 -17.37
C ILE A 206 6.37 2.12 -18.52
N VAL A 207 5.89 3.30 -18.92
CA VAL A 207 4.90 3.46 -19.98
C VAL A 207 5.51 3.41 -21.38
N LYS A 208 6.76 3.86 -21.56
CA LYS A 208 7.52 3.86 -22.83
C LYS A 208 8.36 2.62 -22.99
#